data_AF-A0A3R6B6Y7-F1
#
_entry.id   AF-A0A3R6B6Y7-F1
#
_cell.length_a   1.000
_cell.length_b   1.000
_cell.length_c   1.000
_cell.angle_alpha   90.00
_cell.angle_beta   90.00
_cell.angle_gamma   90.00
#
_symmetry.space_group_name_H-M   'P 1'
#
loop_
_entity.id
_entity.type
_entity.pdbx_description
1 polymer ?
#
loop_
_entity_poly.entity_id
_entity_poly.type
_entity_poly.pdbx_seq_one_letter_code
_entity_poly.pdbx_strand_id
1 'polypeptide(L)'
;MEQSKMIIKRNLLFWGKYGIQMTAILIGFVLLYGLFFSMGESADSGFWQSANFFAVLIGIMFNYIGPISYGGAYIPMVLSFGSGRKEAAWGAQLLYAGYAVTAYLFILFTGYMSAGRMDGFKNILIAEAFVLCIAFGQICAVLQMRYGKKGIAVGIIVTVAVVMGIGAGFIMGSDLADTLTAWFQGQSGSVISMGLLIGAVVAAALYAVSLVMMLRVVSKYEVQV
;
A
#
# COMPACT_ATOMS: atom_id res chain seq x y z
N MET A 1 -24.76 2.60 -25.09
CA MET A 1 -24.58 1.55 -24.05
C MET A 1 -23.38 0.65 -24.31
N GLU A 2 -23.17 0.19 -25.54
CA GLU A 2 -22.09 -0.75 -25.88
C GLU A 2 -20.67 -0.16 -25.69
N GLN A 3 -20.48 1.10 -26.09
CA GLN A 3 -19.22 1.82 -25.91
C GLN A 3 -18.82 1.99 -24.43
N SER A 4 -19.79 2.28 -23.55
CA SER A 4 -19.53 2.37 -22.09
C SER A 4 -19.13 1.02 -21.50
N LYS A 5 -19.77 -0.08 -21.92
CA LYS A 5 -19.37 -1.44 -21.50
C LYS A 5 -17.93 -1.77 -21.93
N MET A 6 -17.53 -1.35 -23.13
CA MET A 6 -16.16 -1.56 -23.62
C MET A 6 -15.11 -0.78 -22.81
N ILE A 7 -15.41 0.49 -22.44
CA ILE A 7 -14.48 1.30 -21.65
C ILE A 7 -14.32 0.74 -20.23
N ILE A 8 -15.43 0.32 -19.59
CA ILE A 8 -15.40 -0.31 -18.26
C ILE A 8 -14.58 -1.61 -18.30
N LYS A 9 -14.83 -2.48 -19.29
CA LYS A 9 -14.08 -3.73 -19.46
C LYS A 9 -12.59 -3.47 -19.66
N ARG A 10 -12.22 -2.49 -20.49
CA ARG A 10 -10.82 -2.11 -20.73
C ARG A 10 -10.15 -1.62 -19.46
N ASN A 11 -10.79 -0.73 -18.70
CA ASN A 11 -10.26 -0.25 -17.44
C ASN A 11 -10.12 -1.38 -16.42
N LEU A 12 -11.13 -2.24 -16.28
CA LEU A 12 -11.07 -3.40 -15.37
C LEU A 12 -9.88 -4.31 -15.71
N LEU A 13 -9.72 -4.66 -16.98
CA LEU A 13 -8.63 -5.53 -17.45
C LEU A 13 -7.26 -4.86 -17.28
N PHE A 14 -7.15 -3.57 -17.57
CA PHE A 14 -5.93 -2.80 -17.42
C PHE A 14 -5.51 -2.73 -15.94
N TRP A 15 -6.36 -2.14 -15.09
CA TRP A 15 -6.04 -1.90 -13.68
C TRP A 15 -5.93 -3.21 -12.88
N GLY A 16 -6.79 -4.19 -13.15
CA GLY A 16 -6.74 -5.51 -12.52
C GLY A 16 -5.47 -6.28 -12.85
N LYS A 17 -5.01 -6.23 -14.11
CA LYS A 17 -3.75 -6.85 -14.53
C LYS A 17 -2.56 -6.29 -13.75
N TYR A 18 -2.46 -4.97 -13.61
CA TYR A 18 -1.36 -4.35 -12.86
C TYR A 18 -1.41 -4.69 -11.36
N GLY A 19 -2.60 -4.77 -10.75
CA GLY A 19 -2.73 -5.18 -9.35
C GLY A 19 -2.20 -6.60 -9.12
N ILE A 20 -2.53 -7.53 -10.02
CA ILE A 20 -2.02 -8.91 -9.96
C ILE A 20 -0.51 -8.95 -10.20
N GLN A 21 0.00 -8.18 -11.17
CA GLN A 21 1.43 -8.13 -11.46
C GLN A 21 2.24 -7.59 -10.28
N MET A 22 1.77 -6.54 -9.61
CA MET A 22 2.42 -6.02 -8.40
C MET A 22 2.50 -7.07 -7.29
N THR A 23 1.45 -7.89 -7.16
CA THR A 23 1.42 -8.99 -6.18
C THR A 23 2.39 -10.10 -6.55
N ALA A 24 2.49 -10.47 -7.83
CA ALA A 24 3.49 -11.44 -8.29
C ALA A 24 4.92 -10.97 -8.00
N ILE A 25 5.19 -9.67 -8.19
CA ILE A 25 6.49 -9.07 -7.86
C ILE A 25 6.75 -9.13 -6.35
N LEU A 26 5.76 -8.78 -5.52
CA LEU A 26 5.84 -8.93 -4.06
C LEU A 26 6.23 -10.37 -3.67
N ILE A 27 5.50 -11.36 -4.18
CA ILE A 27 5.75 -12.78 -3.89
C ILE A 27 7.19 -13.15 -4.26
N GLY A 28 7.66 -12.74 -5.45
CA GLY A 28 9.03 -12.97 -5.90
C GLY A 28 10.08 -12.41 -4.93
N PHE A 29 9.97 -11.14 -4.55
CA PHE A 29 10.90 -10.52 -3.59
C PHE A 29 10.87 -11.18 -2.23
N VAL A 30 9.67 -11.51 -1.72
CA VAL A 30 9.51 -12.13 -0.41
C VAL A 30 10.14 -13.51 -0.35
N LEU A 31 9.94 -14.34 -1.38
CA LEU A 31 10.54 -15.68 -1.42
C LEU A 31 12.06 -15.60 -1.58
N LEU A 32 12.57 -14.68 -2.42
CA LEU A 32 14.00 -14.48 -2.60
C LEU A 32 14.67 -14.00 -1.31
N TYR A 33 14.13 -12.96 -0.66
CA TYR A 33 14.69 -12.47 0.60
C TYR A 33 14.49 -13.45 1.75
N GLY A 34 13.36 -14.13 1.82
CA GLY A 34 13.16 -15.24 2.76
C GLY A 34 14.27 -16.26 2.65
N LEU A 35 14.64 -16.66 1.43
CA LEU A 35 15.72 -17.63 1.19
C LEU A 35 17.10 -17.05 1.54
N PHE A 36 17.46 -15.88 1.00
CA PHE A 36 18.78 -15.29 1.23
C PHE A 36 19.07 -14.98 2.70
N PHE A 37 18.11 -14.41 3.42
CA PHE A 37 18.31 -14.02 4.82
C PHE A 37 18.15 -15.20 5.79
N SER A 38 17.41 -16.26 5.42
CA SER A 38 17.41 -17.52 6.18
C SER A 38 18.75 -18.28 6.13
N MET A 39 19.59 -18.02 5.13
CA MET A 39 20.92 -18.63 5.00
C MET A 39 22.02 -17.83 5.71
N GLY A 40 21.77 -16.55 6.04
CA GLY A 40 22.76 -15.62 6.57
C GLY A 40 22.71 -15.42 8.09
N GLU A 41 21.61 -15.76 8.76
CA GLU A 41 21.51 -15.69 10.22
C GLU A 41 22.07 -16.96 10.87
N SER A 42 23.04 -16.79 11.76
CA SER A 42 23.64 -17.84 12.61
C SER A 42 22.71 -18.33 13.73
N ALA A 43 21.41 -18.01 13.67
CA ALA A 43 20.40 -18.43 14.62
C ALA A 43 19.08 -18.71 13.89
N ASP A 44 18.71 -20.00 13.78
CA ASP A 44 17.36 -20.62 13.76
C ASP A 44 16.09 -19.84 13.32
N SER A 45 16.18 -18.74 12.58
CA SER A 45 15.01 -18.07 12.02
C SER A 45 14.56 -18.87 10.79
N GLY A 46 13.44 -19.59 10.95
CA GLY A 46 12.90 -20.39 9.87
C GLY A 46 12.59 -19.52 8.65
N PHE A 47 12.82 -20.03 7.43
CA PHE A 47 12.54 -19.36 6.16
C PHE A 47 11.23 -18.54 6.16
N TRP A 48 10.16 -19.11 6.71
CA TRP A 48 8.84 -18.47 6.77
C TRP A 48 8.76 -17.24 7.67
N GLN A 49 9.58 -17.15 8.72
CA GLN A 49 9.67 -15.99 9.60
C GLN A 49 10.29 -14.79 8.87
N SER A 50 11.42 -15.02 8.21
CA SER A 50 12.06 -14.02 7.35
C SER A 50 11.15 -13.62 6.19
N ALA A 51 10.50 -14.59 5.55
CA ALA A 51 9.51 -14.32 4.50
C ALA A 51 8.32 -13.49 5.02
N ASN A 52 7.77 -13.77 6.20
CA ASN A 52 6.68 -12.99 6.77
C ASN A 52 7.09 -11.54 7.05
N PHE A 53 8.29 -11.34 7.61
CA PHE A 53 8.84 -10.02 7.86
C PHE A 53 8.94 -9.18 6.57
N PHE A 54 9.55 -9.74 5.53
CA PHE A 54 9.65 -9.05 4.23
C PHE A 54 8.30 -8.90 3.53
N ALA A 55 7.37 -9.84 3.71
CA ALA A 55 6.01 -9.72 3.16
C ALA A 55 5.29 -8.51 3.73
N VAL A 56 5.37 -8.30 5.04
CA VAL A 56 4.79 -7.13 5.72
C VAL A 56 5.46 -5.85 5.24
N LEU A 57 6.79 -5.78 5.27
CA LEU A 57 7.52 -4.58 4.88
C LEU A 57 7.26 -4.19 3.42
N ILE A 58 7.51 -5.10 2.49
CA ILE A 58 7.37 -4.82 1.06
C ILE A 58 5.90 -4.60 0.71
N GLY A 59 4.98 -5.33 1.35
CA GLY A 59 3.54 -5.14 1.19
C GLY A 59 3.08 -3.73 1.56
N ILE A 60 3.54 -3.21 2.71
CA ILE A 60 3.25 -1.83 3.13
C ILE A 60 3.87 -0.83 2.15
N MET A 61 5.14 -1.03 1.76
CA MET A 61 5.83 -0.13 0.82
C MET A 61 5.13 -0.05 -0.54
N PHE A 62 4.68 -1.16 -1.09
CA PHE A 62 4.00 -1.19 -2.38
C PHE A 62 2.59 -0.59 -2.31
N ASN A 63 1.91 -0.67 -1.16
CA ASN A 63 0.65 0.06 -0.95
C ASN A 63 0.84 1.58 -0.93
N TYR A 64 2.03 2.06 -0.57
CA TYR A 64 2.40 3.47 -0.65
C TYR A 64 2.87 3.89 -2.06
N ILE A 65 3.80 3.13 -2.65
CA ILE A 65 4.41 3.43 -3.95
C ILE A 65 3.41 3.21 -5.10
N GLY A 66 2.53 2.21 -4.98
CA GLY A 66 1.52 1.87 -5.99
C GLY A 66 0.71 3.10 -6.44
N PRO A 67 0.02 3.80 -5.53
CA PRO A 67 -0.69 5.02 -5.87
C PRO A 67 0.17 6.12 -6.48
N ILE A 68 1.38 6.35 -5.95
CA ILE A 68 2.29 7.39 -6.44
C ILE A 68 2.72 7.11 -7.87
N SER A 69 3.26 5.92 -8.12
CA SER A 69 3.85 5.56 -9.41
C SER A 69 2.77 5.17 -10.42
N TYR A 70 1.91 4.21 -10.09
CA TYR A 70 0.91 3.70 -11.01
C TYR A 70 -0.28 4.65 -11.13
N GLY A 71 -0.75 5.22 -10.02
CA GLY A 71 -1.80 6.25 -10.08
C GLY A 71 -1.34 7.51 -10.80
N GLY A 72 -0.18 8.04 -10.40
CA GLY A 72 0.38 9.24 -11.01
C GLY A 72 0.70 9.09 -12.50
N ALA A 73 1.21 7.94 -12.93
CA ALA A 73 1.58 7.72 -14.33
C ALA A 73 0.42 7.22 -15.20
N TYR A 74 -0.41 6.30 -14.70
CA TYR A 74 -1.41 5.63 -15.54
C TYR A 74 -2.75 6.34 -15.60
N ILE A 75 -3.12 7.18 -14.63
CA ILE A 75 -4.36 7.97 -14.74
C ILE A 75 -4.33 8.91 -15.96
N PRO A 76 -3.28 9.73 -16.19
CA PRO A 76 -3.18 10.53 -17.41
C PRO A 76 -3.18 9.70 -18.69
N MET A 77 -2.53 8.52 -18.67
CA MET A 77 -2.45 7.61 -19.82
C MET A 77 -3.81 6.99 -20.19
N VAL A 78 -4.60 6.52 -19.21
CA VAL A 78 -5.91 5.95 -19.54
C VAL A 78 -6.89 7.03 -20.02
N LEU A 79 -6.74 8.27 -19.55
CA LEU A 79 -7.50 9.41 -20.06
C LEU A 79 -7.16 9.71 -21.54
N SER A 80 -5.87 9.64 -21.93
CA SER A 80 -5.48 9.86 -23.33
C SER A 80 -5.96 8.74 -24.26
N PHE A 81 -6.15 7.51 -23.74
CA PHE A 81 -6.82 6.43 -24.47
C PHE A 81 -8.35 6.56 -24.53
N GLY A 82 -8.92 7.70 -24.12
CA GLY A 82 -10.34 7.99 -24.20
C GLY A 82 -11.19 7.37 -23.08
N SER A 83 -10.59 7.02 -21.93
CA SER A 83 -11.36 6.64 -20.75
C SER A 83 -12.16 7.84 -20.21
N GLY A 84 -13.37 7.59 -19.70
CA GLY A 84 -14.08 8.60 -18.92
C GLY A 84 -13.30 8.99 -17.67
N ARG A 85 -13.40 10.26 -17.26
CA ARG A 85 -12.68 10.79 -16.09
C ARG A 85 -13.01 10.06 -14.79
N LYS A 86 -14.30 9.77 -14.57
CA LYS A 86 -14.76 8.99 -13.41
C LYS A 86 -14.24 7.55 -13.49
N GLU A 87 -14.28 6.94 -14.67
CA GLU A 87 -13.86 5.55 -14.85
C GLU A 87 -12.35 5.37 -14.65
N ALA A 88 -11.54 6.38 -15.01
CA ALA A 88 -10.11 6.39 -14.74
C ALA A 88 -9.80 6.44 -13.23
N ALA A 89 -10.49 7.33 -12.50
CA ALA A 89 -10.31 7.45 -11.06
C ALA A 89 -10.78 6.18 -10.31
N TRP A 90 -11.93 5.62 -10.67
CA TRP A 90 -12.41 4.35 -10.10
C TRP A 90 -11.56 3.16 -10.51
N GLY A 91 -11.00 3.18 -11.72
CA GLY A 91 -10.03 2.19 -12.17
C GLY A 91 -8.76 2.17 -11.31
N ALA A 92 -8.23 3.34 -10.95
CA ALA A 92 -7.11 3.43 -10.02
C ALA A 92 -7.45 2.82 -8.64
N GLN A 93 -8.68 3.01 -8.15
CA GLN A 93 -9.12 2.36 -6.91
C GLN A 93 -9.18 0.83 -7.02
N LEU A 94 -9.56 0.29 -8.18
CA LEU A 94 -9.53 -1.16 -8.43
C LEU A 94 -8.11 -1.72 -8.37
N LEU A 95 -7.12 -0.97 -8.87
CA LEU A 95 -5.72 -1.34 -8.73
C LEU A 95 -5.31 -1.38 -7.25
N TYR A 96 -5.61 -0.33 -6.49
CA TYR A 96 -5.21 -0.23 -5.08
C TYR A 96 -5.87 -1.31 -4.23
N ALA A 97 -7.18 -1.51 -4.40
CA ALA A 97 -7.92 -2.57 -3.71
C ALA A 97 -7.44 -3.97 -4.14
N GLY A 98 -7.22 -4.18 -5.43
CA GLY A 98 -6.75 -5.45 -5.97
C GLY A 98 -5.40 -5.86 -5.38
N TYR A 99 -4.44 -4.93 -5.35
CA TYR A 99 -3.14 -5.17 -4.72
C TYR A 99 -3.27 -5.34 -3.20
N ALA A 100 -3.97 -4.44 -2.50
CA ALA A 100 -4.09 -4.49 -1.04
C ALA A 100 -4.68 -5.82 -0.55
N VAL A 101 -5.76 -6.29 -1.17
CA VAL A 101 -6.41 -7.55 -0.80
C VAL A 101 -5.50 -8.73 -1.06
N THR A 102 -4.89 -8.81 -2.25
CA THR A 102 -4.06 -9.96 -2.63
C THR A 102 -2.73 -10.01 -1.86
N ALA A 103 -2.10 -8.87 -1.62
CA ALA A 103 -0.92 -8.76 -0.76
C ALA A 103 -1.24 -9.13 0.70
N TYR A 104 -2.39 -8.67 1.22
CA TYR A 104 -2.81 -9.01 2.58
C TYR A 104 -3.04 -10.52 2.73
N LEU A 105 -3.74 -11.17 1.79
CA LEU A 105 -3.92 -12.63 1.79
C LEU A 105 -2.58 -13.38 1.79
N PHE A 106 -1.60 -12.90 1.03
CA PHE A 106 -0.26 -13.50 1.01
C PHE A 106 0.51 -13.29 2.33
N ILE A 107 0.38 -12.12 2.96
CA ILE A 107 0.93 -11.86 4.29
C ILE A 107 0.29 -12.77 5.34
N LEU A 108 -1.03 -12.98 5.28
CA LEU A 108 -1.71 -13.93 6.17
C LEU A 108 -1.17 -15.35 5.98
N PHE A 109 -0.97 -15.78 4.74
CA PHE A 109 -0.38 -17.08 4.42
C PHE A 109 1.04 -17.22 5.01
N THR A 110 1.94 -16.28 4.74
CA THR A 110 3.31 -16.32 5.29
C THR A 110 3.32 -16.24 6.82
N GLY A 111 2.41 -15.47 7.41
CA GLY A 111 2.28 -15.35 8.86
C GLY A 111 1.84 -16.65 9.52
N TYR A 112 0.86 -17.33 8.93
CA TYR A 112 0.42 -18.65 9.38
C TYR A 112 1.55 -19.68 9.29
N MET A 113 2.27 -19.70 8.16
CA MET A 113 3.41 -20.61 7.96
C MET A 113 4.58 -20.34 8.90
N SER A 114 4.74 -19.09 9.35
CA SER A 114 5.79 -18.68 10.28
C SER A 114 5.49 -19.05 11.74
N ALA A 115 4.28 -18.76 12.22
CA ALA A 115 3.95 -18.84 13.65
C ALA A 115 2.98 -19.98 14.01
N GLY A 116 2.43 -20.69 13.03
CA GLY A 116 1.40 -21.72 13.21
C GLY A 116 0.05 -21.20 13.71
N ARG A 117 -0.10 -19.88 13.90
CA ARG A 117 -1.30 -19.21 14.40
C ARG A 117 -1.42 -17.79 13.84
N MET A 118 -2.65 -17.29 13.79
CA MET A 118 -2.97 -15.93 13.37
C MET A 118 -3.08 -15.01 14.58
N ASP A 119 -2.28 -13.94 14.63
CA ASP A 119 -2.44 -12.87 15.62
C ASP A 119 -3.41 -11.82 15.08
N GLY A 120 -4.62 -11.77 15.64
CA GLY A 120 -5.66 -10.84 15.23
C GLY A 120 -5.25 -9.37 15.36
N PHE A 121 -4.46 -9.01 16.37
CA PHE A 121 -4.01 -7.63 16.59
C PHE A 121 -3.04 -7.19 15.50
N LYS A 122 -2.00 -7.99 15.25
CA LYS A 122 -1.00 -7.72 14.21
C LYS A 122 -1.65 -7.60 12.83
N ASN A 123 -2.64 -8.45 12.55
CA ASN A 123 -3.36 -8.45 11.28
C ASN A 123 -4.19 -7.17 11.06
N ILE A 124 -4.89 -6.69 12.09
CA ILE A 124 -5.65 -5.42 12.02
C ILE A 124 -4.68 -4.26 11.78
N LEU A 125 -3.56 -4.21 12.50
CA LEU A 125 -2.55 -3.16 12.35
C LEU A 125 -1.97 -3.12 10.93
N ILE A 126 -1.68 -4.28 10.32
CA ILE A 126 -1.21 -4.37 8.94
C ILE A 126 -2.28 -3.83 7.97
N ALA A 127 -3.54 -4.19 8.17
CA ALA A 127 -4.65 -3.71 7.35
C ALA A 127 -4.82 -2.18 7.45
N GLU A 128 -4.73 -1.61 8.65
CA GLU A 128 -4.75 -0.16 8.86
C GLU A 128 -3.57 0.54 8.18
N ALA A 129 -2.37 -0.02 8.32
CA ALA A 129 -1.18 0.49 7.65
C ALA A 129 -1.34 0.50 6.11
N PHE A 130 -1.96 -0.53 5.53
CA PHE A 130 -2.25 -0.58 4.10
C PHE A 130 -3.14 0.57 3.67
N VAL A 131 -4.27 0.78 4.36
CA VAL A 131 -5.22 1.86 4.04
C VAL A 131 -4.56 3.23 4.18
N LEU A 132 -3.78 3.45 5.23
CA LEU A 132 -3.03 4.69 5.44
C LEU A 132 -2.01 4.93 4.32
N CYS A 133 -1.20 3.93 3.99
CA CYS A 133 -0.20 4.01 2.92
C CYS A 133 -0.84 4.32 1.57
N ILE A 134 -1.98 3.70 1.26
CA ILE A 134 -2.74 4.00 0.04
C ILE A 134 -3.20 5.46 0.05
N ALA A 135 -3.80 5.92 1.15
CA ALA A 135 -4.29 7.29 1.27
C ALA A 135 -3.18 8.33 1.07
N PHE A 136 -2.03 8.14 1.73
CA PHE A 136 -0.87 9.02 1.57
C PHE A 136 -0.28 8.97 0.15
N GLY A 137 -0.09 7.77 -0.39
CA GLY A 137 0.40 7.60 -1.75
C GLY A 137 -0.53 8.27 -2.77
N GLN A 138 -1.84 8.17 -2.55
CA GLN A 138 -2.86 8.78 -3.39
C GLN A 138 -2.82 10.31 -3.32
N ILE A 139 -2.64 10.89 -2.13
CA ILE A 139 -2.44 12.34 -1.97
C ILE A 139 -1.21 12.79 -2.76
N CYS A 140 -0.09 12.06 -2.65
CA CYS A 140 1.12 12.34 -3.42
C CYS A 140 0.87 12.28 -4.93
N ALA A 141 0.13 11.26 -5.42
CA ALA A 141 -0.25 11.17 -6.83
C ALA A 141 -1.09 12.36 -7.30
N VAL A 142 -2.03 12.81 -6.46
CA VAL A 142 -2.85 14.00 -6.72
C VAL A 142 -2.00 15.27 -6.80
N LEU A 143 -1.02 15.42 -5.90
CA LEU A 143 -0.09 16.54 -5.94
C LEU A 143 0.75 16.55 -7.21
N GLN A 144 1.25 15.39 -7.64
CA GLN A 144 2.01 15.23 -8.88
C GLN A 144 1.19 15.62 -10.11
N MET A 145 -0.05 15.14 -10.20
CA MET A 145 -0.99 15.49 -11.26
C MET A 145 -1.30 17.00 -11.27
N ARG A 146 -1.54 17.61 -10.11
CA ARG A 146 -1.97 19.02 -10.04
C ARG A 146 -0.84 20.03 -10.21
N TYR A 147 0.35 19.75 -9.67
CA TYR A 147 1.45 20.71 -9.57
C TYR A 147 2.68 20.33 -10.42
N GLY A 148 2.59 19.25 -11.21
CA GLY A 148 3.65 18.79 -12.10
C GLY A 148 4.98 18.61 -11.38
N LYS A 149 6.03 19.29 -11.86
CA LYS A 149 7.41 19.21 -11.30
C LYS A 149 7.48 19.51 -9.79
N LYS A 150 6.69 20.48 -9.30
CA LYS A 150 6.64 20.81 -7.87
C LYS A 150 5.96 19.70 -7.06
N GLY A 151 4.92 19.09 -7.62
CA GLY A 151 4.24 17.95 -7.03
C GLY A 151 5.12 16.71 -6.94
N ILE A 152 5.95 16.47 -7.95
CA ILE A 152 6.97 15.39 -7.94
C ILE A 152 7.98 15.62 -6.82
N ALA A 153 8.51 16.84 -6.68
CA ALA A 153 9.46 17.16 -5.59
C ALA A 153 8.84 16.92 -4.20
N VAL A 154 7.61 17.37 -3.98
CA VAL A 154 6.88 17.09 -2.72
C VAL A 154 6.64 15.59 -2.53
N GLY A 155 6.25 14.88 -3.59
CA GLY A 155 6.08 13.42 -3.55
C GLY A 155 7.36 12.69 -3.14
N ILE A 156 8.51 13.10 -3.65
CA ILE A 156 9.83 12.55 -3.27
C ILE A 156 10.13 12.86 -1.80
N ILE A 157 9.95 14.10 -1.34
CA ILE A 157 10.20 14.48 0.05
C ILE A 157 9.34 13.66 1.01
N VAL A 158 8.04 13.52 0.71
CA VAL A 158 7.13 12.71 1.53
C VAL A 158 7.51 11.23 1.45
N THR A 159 7.90 10.72 0.28
CA THR A 159 8.36 9.33 0.13
C THR A 159 9.60 9.08 0.97
N VAL A 160 10.59 9.97 0.90
CA VAL A 160 11.81 9.85 1.71
C VAL A 160 11.45 9.98 3.19
N ALA A 161 10.56 10.88 3.60
CA ALA A 161 10.14 10.98 5.00
C ALA A 161 9.41 9.72 5.49
N VAL A 162 8.55 9.12 4.67
CA VAL A 162 7.83 7.88 5.00
C VAL A 162 8.79 6.68 5.00
N VAL A 163 9.66 6.56 4.00
CA VAL A 163 10.66 5.49 3.89
C VAL A 163 11.75 5.63 4.95
N MET A 164 12.14 6.84 5.35
CA MET A 164 13.05 7.05 6.47
C MET A 164 12.33 6.94 7.81
N GLY A 165 11.04 7.26 7.92
CA GLY A 165 10.26 7.02 9.14
C GLY A 165 10.03 5.54 9.40
N ILE A 166 9.59 4.80 8.37
CA ILE A 166 9.38 3.35 8.41
C ILE A 166 10.73 2.62 8.36
N GLY A 167 11.64 3.04 7.50
CA GLY A 167 12.93 2.39 7.27
C GLY A 167 14.00 2.75 8.29
N ALA A 168 14.11 4.00 8.80
CA ALA A 168 15.07 4.29 9.88
C ALA A 168 14.64 3.67 11.21
N GLY A 169 13.34 3.50 11.48
CA GLY A 169 12.87 2.73 12.63
C GLY A 169 13.16 1.22 12.54
N PHE A 170 13.40 0.70 11.34
CA PHE A 170 13.75 -0.70 11.07
C PHE A 170 15.26 -0.93 10.83
N ILE A 171 15.99 0.06 10.28
CA ILE A 171 17.42 0.02 9.97
C ILE A 171 18.26 0.53 11.16
N MET A 172 17.79 1.51 11.92
CA MET A 172 18.34 1.81 13.26
C MET A 172 17.75 0.77 14.21
N GLY A 173 18.51 -0.30 14.41
CA GLY A 173 18.04 -1.59 14.90
C GLY A 173 17.18 -1.58 16.15
N SER A 174 16.30 -2.60 16.21
CA SER A 174 15.63 -3.23 17.37
C SER A 174 14.91 -2.35 18.40
N ASP A 175 15.47 -1.22 18.85
CA ASP A 175 14.97 -0.48 20.00
C ASP A 175 13.62 0.20 19.76
N LEU A 176 13.33 0.74 18.57
CA LEU A 176 12.01 1.39 18.34
C LEU A 176 10.88 0.37 18.26
N ALA A 177 11.12 -0.75 17.55
CA ALA A 177 10.14 -1.82 17.42
C ALA A 177 9.91 -2.53 18.75
N ASP A 178 10.98 -2.78 19.52
CA ASP A 178 10.90 -3.37 20.86
C ASP A 178 10.29 -2.40 21.88
N THR A 179 10.61 -1.10 21.80
CA THR A 179 10.00 -0.06 22.65
C THR A 179 8.51 0.10 22.35
N LEU A 180 8.12 0.14 21.08
CA LEU A 180 6.70 0.17 20.69
C LEU A 180 5.99 -1.11 21.14
N THR A 181 6.60 -2.27 20.93
CA THR A 181 6.03 -3.57 21.33
C THR A 181 5.89 -3.66 22.84
N ALA A 182 6.89 -3.26 23.62
CA ALA A 182 6.85 -3.22 25.07
C ALA A 182 5.83 -2.19 25.59
N TRP A 183 5.74 -1.03 24.96
CA TRP A 183 4.72 -0.02 25.28
C TRP A 183 3.31 -0.55 25.02
N PHE A 184 3.08 -1.24 23.90
CA PHE A 184 1.79 -1.88 23.60
C PHE A 184 1.48 -3.04 24.56
N GLN A 185 2.47 -3.87 24.90
CA GLN A 185 2.30 -4.97 25.87
C GLN A 185 2.02 -4.48 27.29
N GLY A 186 2.45 -3.26 27.64
CA GLY A 186 2.13 -2.60 28.91
C GLY A 186 0.72 -2.03 28.98
N GLN A 187 -0.07 -2.04 27.90
CA GLN A 187 -1.42 -1.49 27.87
C GLN A 187 -2.49 -2.55 28.09
N SER A 188 -3.61 -2.15 28.71
CA SER A 188 -4.78 -3.03 28.84
C SER A 188 -5.38 -3.34 27.47
N GLY A 189 -5.95 -4.54 27.30
CA GLY A 189 -6.60 -4.94 26.04
C GLY A 189 -7.72 -3.98 25.59
N SER A 190 -8.36 -3.26 26.54
CA SER A 190 -9.34 -2.21 26.23
C SER A 190 -8.71 -0.95 25.61
N VAL A 191 -7.49 -0.58 26.01
CA VAL A 191 -6.77 0.57 25.47
C VAL A 191 -6.26 0.24 24.07
N ILE A 192 -5.73 -0.97 23.87
CA ILE A 192 -5.25 -1.44 22.56
C ILE A 192 -6.40 -1.50 21.56
N SER A 193 -7.53 -2.10 21.94
CA SER A 193 -8.71 -2.18 21.08
C SER A 193 -9.29 -0.80 20.73
N MET A 194 -9.35 0.12 21.69
CA MET A 194 -9.79 1.50 21.43
C MET A 194 -8.81 2.25 20.52
N GLY A 195 -7.51 2.04 20.70
CA GLY A 195 -6.46 2.59 19.83
C GLY A 195 -6.59 2.12 18.38
N LEU A 196 -6.80 0.82 18.16
CA LEU A 196 -7.07 0.26 16.82
C LEU A 196 -8.35 0.86 16.22
N LEU A 197 -9.42 0.96 17.01
CA LEU A 197 -10.68 1.51 16.51
C LEU A 197 -10.51 2.96 16.04
N ILE A 198 -9.76 3.78 16.80
CA ILE A 198 -9.40 5.14 16.40
C ILE A 198 -8.51 5.11 15.14
N GLY A 199 -7.50 4.24 15.09
CA GLY A 199 -6.61 4.05 13.95
C GLY A 199 -7.38 3.73 12.66
N ALA A 200 -8.29 2.76 12.71
CA ALA A 200 -9.17 2.39 11.61
C ALA A 200 -10.06 3.55 11.14
N VAL A 201 -10.64 4.33 12.08
CA VAL A 201 -11.46 5.51 11.74
C VAL A 201 -10.62 6.58 11.04
N VAL A 202 -9.41 6.86 11.54
CA VAL A 202 -8.49 7.82 10.94
C VAL A 202 -8.06 7.36 9.55
N ALA A 203 -7.71 6.08 9.39
CA ALA A 203 -7.33 5.49 8.11
C ALA A 203 -8.44 5.61 7.08
N ALA A 204 -9.67 5.24 7.46
CA ALA A 204 -10.85 5.35 6.60
C ALA A 204 -11.16 6.81 6.21
N ALA A 205 -11.07 7.74 7.17
CA ALA A 205 -11.29 9.16 6.92
C ALA A 205 -10.25 9.75 5.96
N LEU A 206 -8.96 9.45 6.18
CA LEU A 206 -7.88 9.88 5.29
C LEU A 206 -8.02 9.30 3.89
N TYR A 207 -8.38 8.02 3.79
CA TYR A 207 -8.66 7.40 2.50
C TYR A 207 -9.82 8.09 1.78
N ALA A 208 -10.94 8.35 2.48
CA ALA A 208 -12.08 9.07 1.90
C ALA A 208 -11.71 10.48 1.41
N VAL A 209 -10.93 11.24 2.20
CA VAL A 209 -10.43 12.56 1.79
C VAL A 209 -9.55 12.45 0.55
N SER A 210 -8.61 11.49 0.53
CA SER A 210 -7.74 11.27 -0.63
C SER A 210 -8.54 10.90 -1.89
N LEU A 211 -9.63 10.14 -1.75
CA LEU A 211 -10.52 9.75 -2.86
C LEU A 211 -11.26 10.96 -3.42
N VAL A 212 -11.82 11.80 -2.56
CA VAL A 212 -12.48 13.04 -2.96
C VAL A 212 -11.51 13.96 -3.69
N MET A 213 -10.27 14.08 -3.19
CA MET A 213 -9.22 14.85 -3.84
C MET A 213 -8.90 14.31 -5.24
N MET A 214 -8.72 12.99 -5.37
CA MET A 214 -8.44 12.35 -6.65
C MET A 214 -9.57 12.56 -7.66
N LEU A 215 -10.83 12.32 -7.26
CA LEU A 215 -11.98 12.54 -8.13
C LEU A 215 -12.07 14.00 -8.59
N ARG A 216 -11.82 14.96 -7.69
CA ARG A 216 -11.84 16.40 -8.04
C ARG A 216 -10.75 16.77 -9.03
N VAL A 217 -9.51 16.31 -8.82
CA VAL A 217 -8.40 16.65 -9.72
C VAL A 217 -8.55 15.97 -11.08
N VAL A 218 -8.88 14.67 -11.10
CA VAL A 218 -9.11 13.93 -12.35
C VAL A 218 -10.28 14.50 -13.14
N SER A 219 -11.32 15.01 -12.48
CA SER A 219 -12.47 15.64 -13.16
C SER A 219 -12.12 16.91 -13.94
N LYS A 220 -11.06 17.61 -13.54
CA LYS A 220 -10.59 18.88 -14.14
C LYS A 220 -9.28 18.71 -14.90
N TYR A 221 -8.81 17.48 -15.06
CA TYR A 221 -7.51 17.22 -15.67
C TYR A 221 -7.56 17.52 -17.17
N GLU A 222 -6.74 18.47 -17.60
CA GLU A 222 -6.54 18.78 -19.01
C GLU A 222 -5.47 17.82 -19.55
N VAL A 223 -5.86 16.99 -20.50
CA VAL A 223 -4.90 16.21 -21.28
C VAL A 223 -4.30 17.20 -22.27
N GLN A 224 -3.09 17.68 -22.00
CA GLN A 224 -2.33 18.40 -23.02
C GLN A 224 -1.94 17.36 -24.08
N VAL A 225 -2.55 17.51 -25.26
CA VAL A 225 -2.31 16.70 -26.46
C VAL A 225 -1.05 17.22 -27.15
#